data_AF-A0A517W6Z4-F1
#
_entry.id   AF-A0A517W6Z4-F1
#
_cell.length_a   1.000
_cell.length_b   1.000
_cell.length_c   1.000
_cell.angle_alpha   90.00
_cell.angle_beta   90.00
_cell.angle_gamma   90.00
#
_symmetry.space_group_name_H-M   'P 1'
#
loop_
_entity.id
_entity.type
_entity.pdbx_description
1 polymer ?
#
loop_
_entity_poly.entity_id
_entity_poly.type
_entity_poly.pdbx_seq_one_letter_code
_entity_poly.pdbx_strand_id
1 'polypeptide(L)'
;MWFDTETPFYGQDGPDYDLVCPSCGGRCVGKTYSRGVRGTYLNPYIGFCVKRILCSQCGVVGELKSGASLEHRFWYRIRIGEHVLWAENESRLRRIQDVLTGNTDRNQAALYALPQWLIKGSNRSKAITQIEKMLADQSLPGTANG
;
A
#
# COMPACT_ATOMS: atom_id res chain seq x y z
N MET A 1 0.29 10.00 -29.59
CA MET A 1 1.12 8.85 -30.00
C MET A 1 0.97 7.81 -28.91
N TRP A 2 0.16 6.77 -29.16
CA TRP A 2 0.05 5.64 -28.23
C TRP A 2 1.24 4.74 -28.50
N PHE A 3 2.08 4.54 -27.50
CA PHE A 3 3.17 3.58 -27.60
C PHE A 3 2.57 2.19 -27.37
N ASP A 4 2.53 1.36 -28.42
CA ASP A 4 2.76 -0.07 -28.25
C ASP A 4 4.24 -0.22 -27.91
N THR A 5 4.54 -0.27 -26.63
CA THR A 5 5.85 -0.74 -26.17
C THR A 5 5.62 -2.08 -25.52
N GLU A 6 6.28 -3.10 -26.03
CA GLU A 6 6.70 -4.24 -25.24
C GLU A 6 7.31 -3.67 -23.94
N THR A 7 6.50 -3.65 -22.88
CA THR A 7 6.64 -2.68 -21.78
C THR A 7 7.95 -2.93 -21.02
N PRO A 8 8.92 -1.99 -21.00
CA PRO A 8 10.29 -2.20 -20.50
C PRO A 8 10.39 -2.55 -19.01
N PHE A 9 9.27 -2.54 -18.28
CA PHE A 9 9.20 -2.85 -16.86
C PHE A 9 8.58 -4.23 -16.58
N TYR A 10 7.89 -4.85 -17.53
CA TYR A 10 7.09 -6.05 -17.26
C TYR A 10 7.96 -7.18 -16.68
N GLY A 11 7.53 -7.75 -15.55
CA GLY A 11 8.26 -8.83 -14.88
C GLY A 11 9.43 -8.39 -13.99
N GLN A 12 9.84 -7.11 -14.01
CA GLN A 12 10.84 -6.60 -13.07
C GLN A 12 10.32 -6.59 -11.64
N ASP A 13 11.20 -6.83 -10.67
CA ASP A 13 10.87 -6.77 -9.25
C ASP A 13 10.38 -5.38 -8.87
N GLY A 14 9.27 -5.34 -8.13
CA GLY A 14 8.66 -4.13 -7.63
C GLY A 14 8.93 -3.92 -6.13
N PRO A 15 8.32 -2.87 -5.54
CA PRO A 15 8.38 -2.65 -4.11
C PRO A 15 7.65 -3.75 -3.34
N ASP A 16 8.07 -3.98 -2.11
CA ASP A 16 7.37 -4.89 -1.20
C ASP A 16 6.06 -4.27 -0.69
N TYR A 17 5.04 -5.11 -0.59
CA TYR A 17 3.74 -4.77 -0.03
C TYR A 17 3.57 -5.40 1.36
N ASP A 18 2.93 -4.66 2.26
CA ASP A 18 2.51 -5.15 3.57
C ASP A 18 1.11 -5.75 3.45
N LEU A 19 1.03 -7.07 3.68
CA LEU A 19 -0.17 -7.87 3.48
C LEU A 19 -0.62 -8.53 4.78
N VAL A 20 -1.88 -8.96 4.79
CA VAL A 20 -2.42 -9.88 5.79
C VAL A 20 -2.14 -11.31 5.34
N CYS A 21 -1.50 -12.09 6.20
CA CYS A 21 -1.28 -13.51 5.97
C CYS A 21 -2.65 -14.24 5.94
N PRO A 22 -3.01 -14.93 4.85
CA PRO A 22 -4.28 -15.65 4.79
C PRO A 22 -4.36 -16.85 5.76
N SER A 23 -3.22 -17.35 6.23
CA SER A 23 -3.17 -18.50 7.16
C SER A 23 -3.26 -18.10 8.63
N CYS A 24 -2.41 -17.18 9.10
CA CYS A 24 -2.35 -16.79 10.52
C CYS A 24 -2.98 -15.42 10.82
N GLY A 25 -3.38 -14.65 9.81
CA GLY A 25 -3.91 -13.29 9.98
C GLY A 25 -2.85 -12.25 10.39
N GLY A 26 -1.60 -12.64 10.62
CA GLY A 26 -0.48 -11.74 10.94
C GLY A 26 0.06 -10.97 9.73
N ARG A 27 0.93 -9.99 9.98
CA ARG A 27 1.57 -9.19 8.91
C ARG A 27 2.54 -10.05 8.12
N CYS A 28 2.51 -9.93 6.81
CA CYS A 28 3.44 -10.62 5.91
C CYS A 28 3.86 -9.71 4.75
N VAL A 29 4.90 -10.14 4.04
CA VAL A 29 5.49 -9.39 2.92
C VAL A 29 5.03 -9.99 1.60
N GLY A 30 4.39 -9.18 0.77
CA GLY A 30 4.09 -9.48 -0.62
C GLY A 30 5.22 -9.02 -1.52
N LYS A 31 5.94 -9.96 -2.15
CA LYS A 31 6.89 -9.66 -3.22
C LYS A 31 6.13 -9.36 -4.50
N THR A 32 6.42 -8.21 -5.09
CA THR A 32 5.71 -7.76 -6.29
C THR A 32 6.59 -7.81 -7.53
N TYR A 33 5.93 -7.74 -8.68
CA TYR A 33 6.55 -7.51 -9.98
C TYR A 33 5.73 -6.48 -10.75
N SER A 34 6.37 -5.78 -11.66
CA SER A 34 5.67 -4.78 -12.47
C SER A 34 4.80 -5.46 -13.54
N ARG A 35 3.57 -4.95 -13.68
CA ARG A 35 2.56 -5.37 -14.66
C ARG A 35 2.37 -4.28 -15.72
N GLY A 36 3.50 -3.76 -16.21
CA GLY A 36 3.53 -2.74 -17.24
C GLY A 36 3.23 -1.33 -16.74
N VAL A 37 3.17 -0.39 -17.69
CA VAL A 37 3.08 1.05 -17.43
C VAL A 37 1.81 1.58 -18.08
N ARG A 38 1.12 2.48 -17.38
CA ARG A 38 -0.02 3.27 -17.86
C ARG A 38 0.31 4.75 -17.72
N GLY A 39 -0.48 5.63 -18.33
CA GLY A 39 -0.32 7.08 -18.21
C GLY A 39 0.39 7.72 -19.40
N THR A 40 0.86 8.95 -19.22
CA THR A 40 1.56 9.70 -20.26
C THR A 40 3.07 9.59 -20.06
N TYR A 41 3.85 9.96 -21.08
CA TYR A 41 5.32 10.01 -20.97
C TYR A 41 5.81 10.84 -19.78
N LEU A 42 5.12 11.95 -19.48
CA LEU A 42 5.46 12.84 -18.37
C LEU A 42 5.03 12.30 -17.00
N ASN A 43 4.02 11.43 -16.94
CA ASN A 43 3.47 10.87 -15.71
C ASN A 43 3.21 9.36 -15.87
N PRO A 44 4.27 8.53 -15.92
CA PRO A 44 4.13 7.08 -16.01
C PRO A 44 3.65 6.52 -14.67
N TYR A 45 2.62 5.70 -14.72
CA TYR A 45 2.09 4.91 -13.62
C TYR A 45 2.45 3.44 -13.83
N ILE A 46 3.35 2.91 -13.00
CA ILE A 46 3.74 1.50 -13.05
C ILE A 46 2.82 0.73 -12.11
N GLY A 47 2.04 -0.20 -12.66
CA GLY A 47 1.22 -1.11 -11.86
C GLY A 47 2.07 -2.27 -11.36
N PHE A 48 1.85 -2.72 -10.12
CA PHE A 48 2.53 -3.90 -9.56
C PHE A 48 1.52 -4.98 -9.19
N CYS A 49 1.95 -6.23 -9.26
CA CYS A 49 1.17 -7.41 -8.89
C CYS A 49 1.96 -8.29 -7.94
N VAL A 50 1.26 -8.99 -7.05
CA VAL A 50 1.90 -9.84 -6.03
C VAL A 50 2.20 -11.19 -6.64
N LYS A 51 3.47 -11.58 -6.67
CA LYS A 51 3.92 -12.92 -7.14
C LYS A 51 4.24 -13.88 -6.00
N ARG A 52 4.56 -13.38 -4.81
CA ARG A 52 4.91 -14.24 -3.66
C ARG A 52 4.48 -13.60 -2.35
N ILE A 53 4.05 -14.40 -1.39
CA ILE A 53 3.66 -13.96 -0.05
C ILE A 53 4.52 -14.71 0.98
N LEU A 54 5.27 -13.96 1.77
CA LEU A 54 6.21 -14.45 2.77
C LEU A 54 5.78 -13.99 4.17
N CYS A 55 5.43 -14.94 5.04
CA CYS A 55 5.08 -14.70 6.43
C CYS A 55 6.21 -15.18 7.34
N SER A 56 6.57 -14.41 8.36
CA SER A 56 7.59 -14.80 9.35
C SER A 56 7.18 -16.03 10.17
N GLN A 57 5.89 -16.25 10.39
CA GLN A 57 5.37 -17.37 11.16
C GLN A 57 5.07 -18.60 10.31
N CYS A 58 4.50 -18.40 9.11
CA CYS A 58 4.04 -19.51 8.25
C CYS A 58 5.03 -19.87 7.13
N GLY A 59 6.07 -19.07 6.90
CA GLY A 59 6.98 -19.23 5.77
C GLY A 59 6.37 -18.74 4.45
N VAL A 60 6.56 -19.51 3.37
CA VAL A 60 6.00 -19.19 2.05
C VAL A 60 4.52 -19.58 2.03
N VAL A 61 3.64 -18.57 2.00
CA VAL A 61 2.18 -18.79 2.08
C VAL A 61 1.54 -18.87 0.69
N GLY A 62 2.14 -18.19 -0.27
CA GLY A 62 1.66 -18.20 -1.66
C GLY A 62 2.78 -17.87 -2.62
N GLU A 63 2.76 -18.53 -3.77
CA GLU A 63 3.68 -18.28 -4.86
C GLU A 63 2.94 -18.48 -6.18
N LEU A 64 3.00 -17.47 -7.04
CA LEU A 64 2.31 -17.43 -8.31
C LEU A 64 2.99 -18.40 -9.27
N LYS A 65 2.36 -19.55 -9.54
CA LYS A 65 2.81 -20.51 -10.55
C LYS A 65 2.30 -20.14 -11.95
N SER A 66 1.10 -19.59 -12.02
CA SER A 66 0.41 -19.15 -13.24
C SER A 66 -0.62 -18.08 -12.91
N GLY A 67 -0.90 -17.16 -13.83
CA GLY A 67 -1.88 -16.08 -13.63
C GLY A 67 -1.23 -14.71 -13.49
N ALA A 68 -2.03 -13.68 -13.24
CA ALA A 68 -1.60 -12.29 -13.30
C ALA A 68 -1.32 -11.63 -11.93
N SER A 69 -1.75 -12.22 -10.82
CA SER A 69 -1.44 -11.80 -9.44
C SER A 69 -1.99 -12.84 -8.47
N LEU A 70 -1.35 -13.00 -7.31
CA LEU A 70 -1.96 -13.66 -6.15
C LEU A 70 -3.07 -12.77 -5.58
N GLU A 71 -4.16 -13.40 -5.12
CA GLU A 71 -5.15 -12.73 -4.27
C GLU A 71 -4.52 -12.37 -2.93
N HIS A 72 -4.78 -11.15 -2.47
CA HIS A 72 -4.20 -10.64 -1.25
C HIS A 72 -5.08 -9.56 -0.63
N ARG A 73 -4.85 -9.30 0.65
CA ARG A 73 -5.42 -8.18 1.39
C ARG A 73 -4.29 -7.35 1.98
N PHE A 74 -4.32 -6.05 1.74
CA PHE A 74 -3.36 -5.13 2.35
C PHE A 74 -3.52 -5.11 3.88
N TRP A 75 -2.37 -5.05 4.56
CA TRP A 75 -2.30 -4.88 6.00
C TRP A 75 -2.92 -3.55 6.40
N TYR A 76 -2.49 -2.46 5.76
CA TYR A 76 -3.00 -1.12 5.97
C TYR A 76 -4.30 -0.89 5.21
N ARG A 77 -5.39 -1.46 5.70
CA ARG A 77 -6.74 -1.25 5.15
C ARG A 77 -7.68 -0.76 6.23
N ILE A 78 -8.12 0.49 6.09
CA ILE A 78 -8.89 1.25 7.07
C ILE A 78 -10.28 1.56 6.51
N ARG A 79 -11.33 1.38 7.31
CA ARG A 79 -12.70 1.75 6.94
C ARG A 79 -13.12 3.07 7.62
N ILE A 80 -13.51 4.05 6.81
CA ILE A 80 -13.95 5.39 7.24
C ILE A 80 -15.37 5.60 6.68
N GLY A 81 -16.38 5.28 7.50
CA GLY A 81 -17.77 5.26 7.06
C GLY A 81 -17.99 4.20 5.96
N GLU A 82 -18.47 4.64 4.80
CA GLU A 82 -18.68 3.79 3.62
C GLU A 82 -17.42 3.66 2.75
N HIS A 83 -16.37 4.44 3.03
CA HIS A 83 -15.16 4.46 2.25
C HIS A 83 -14.06 3.59 2.86
N VAL A 84 -13.15 3.13 2.02
CA VAL A 84 -11.97 2.37 2.42
C VAL A 84 -10.73 3.14 1.99
N LEU A 85 -9.86 3.42 2.94
CA LEU A 85 -8.50 3.89 2.71
C LEU A 85 -7.56 2.68 2.81
N TRP A 86 -6.60 2.58 1.90
CA TRP A 86 -5.56 1.56 1.99
C TRP A 86 -4.22 2.11 1.53
N ALA A 87 -3.15 1.46 1.96
CA ALA A 87 -1.78 1.77 1.55
C ALA A 87 -1.02 0.47 1.29
N GLU A 88 -0.10 0.50 0.33
CA GLU A 88 0.68 -0.68 -0.05
C GLU A 88 1.66 -1.11 1.05
N ASN A 89 2.21 -0.14 1.78
CA ASN A 89 3.16 -0.37 2.86
C ASN A 89 3.18 0.81 3.85
N GLU A 90 3.97 0.67 4.92
CA GLU A 90 4.05 1.67 5.98
C GLU A 90 4.47 3.06 5.48
N SER A 91 5.47 3.10 4.59
CA SER A 91 5.98 4.36 4.04
C SER A 91 4.89 5.12 3.28
N ARG A 92 4.06 4.41 2.52
CA ARG A 92 2.91 5.00 1.81
C ARG A 92 1.84 5.48 2.78
N LEU A 93 1.57 4.75 3.86
CA LEU A 93 0.64 5.17 4.89
C LEU A 93 1.10 6.46 5.58
N ARG A 94 2.38 6.55 5.95
CA ARG A 94 2.99 7.74 6.56
C ARG A 94 2.90 8.97 5.64
N ARG A 95 3.16 8.81 4.34
CA ARG A 95 2.98 9.91 3.37
C ARG A 95 1.53 10.41 3.32
N ILE A 96 0.55 9.50 3.37
CA ILE A 96 -0.86 9.89 3.44
C ILE A 96 -1.13 10.66 4.73
N GLN A 97 -0.58 10.21 5.86
CA GLN A 97 -0.67 10.92 7.14
C GLN A 97 -0.08 12.33 7.04
N ASP A 98 1.12 12.49 6.48
CA ASP A 98 1.80 13.78 6.36
C ASP A 98 1.00 14.79 5.53
N VAL A 99 0.38 14.33 4.44
CA VAL A 99 -0.51 15.16 3.62
C VAL A 99 -1.78 15.54 4.40
N LEU A 100 -2.34 14.59 5.16
CA LEU A 100 -3.53 14.83 5.98
C LEU A 100 -3.26 15.70 7.20
N THR A 101 -2.07 15.69 7.80
CA THR A 101 -1.74 16.56 8.94
C THR A 101 -1.24 17.93 8.50
N GLY A 102 -0.81 18.07 7.24
CA GLY A 102 -0.18 19.28 6.74
C GLY A 102 1.30 19.40 7.14
N ASN A 103 1.91 18.30 7.59
CA ASN A 103 3.35 18.24 7.89
C ASN A 103 4.22 18.35 6.64
N THR A 104 3.66 18.02 5.46
CA THR A 104 4.31 18.31 4.18
C THR A 104 4.07 19.78 3.84
N ASP A 105 5.08 20.60 4.12
CA ASP A 105 5.08 22.03 3.84
C ASP A 105 4.70 22.28 2.36
N ARG A 106 3.56 22.94 2.14
CA ARG A 106 3.11 23.49 0.84
C ARG A 106 3.07 22.53 -0.36
N ASN A 107 2.17 21.55 -0.33
CA ASN A 107 1.64 21.07 -1.61
C ASN A 107 0.12 20.88 -1.54
N GLN A 108 -0.61 22.00 -1.70
CA GLN A 108 -2.06 21.99 -1.94
C GLN A 108 -2.41 20.96 -3.04
N ALA A 109 -1.55 20.82 -4.06
CA ALA A 109 -1.69 19.82 -5.11
C ALA A 109 -1.73 18.37 -4.57
N ALA A 110 -0.90 18.02 -3.58
CA ALA A 110 -0.93 16.69 -2.97
C ALA A 110 -2.20 16.46 -2.14
N LEU A 111 -2.69 17.48 -1.45
CA LEU A 111 -3.96 17.42 -0.74
C LEU A 111 -5.14 17.27 -1.73
N TYR A 112 -5.15 18.03 -2.83
CA TYR A 112 -6.20 17.95 -3.86
C TYR A 112 -6.12 16.67 -4.71
N ALA A 113 -4.97 15.98 -4.72
CA ALA A 113 -4.84 14.65 -5.31
C ALA A 113 -5.51 13.55 -4.46
N LEU A 114 -5.80 13.82 -3.18
CA LEU A 114 -6.58 12.90 -2.35
C LEU A 114 -8.06 12.92 -2.75
N PRO A 115 -8.78 11.80 -2.55
CA PRO A 115 -10.21 11.75 -2.78
C PRO A 115 -10.94 12.82 -1.95
N GLN A 116 -11.89 13.54 -2.57
CA GLN A 116 -12.62 14.64 -1.92
C GLN A 116 -13.36 14.19 -0.64
N TRP A 117 -13.82 12.94 -0.57
CA TRP A 117 -14.47 12.40 0.62
C TRP A 117 -13.53 12.36 1.84
N LEU A 118 -12.21 12.18 1.62
CA LEU A 118 -11.20 12.06 2.67
C LEU A 118 -10.81 13.45 3.22
N ILE A 119 -10.90 14.49 2.40
CA ILE A 119 -10.52 15.87 2.74
C ILE A 119 -11.60 16.56 3.61
N LYS A 120 -12.85 16.08 3.56
CA LYS A 120 -13.94 16.58 4.44
C LYS A 120 -13.53 16.47 5.92
N GLY A 121 -13.68 17.55 6.68
CA GLY A 121 -13.10 17.69 8.03
C GLY A 121 -13.35 16.51 8.97
N SER A 122 -14.59 16.00 9.04
CA SER A 122 -14.91 14.85 9.92
C SER A 122 -14.29 13.53 9.47
N ASN A 123 -14.07 13.32 8.17
CA ASN A 123 -13.40 12.13 7.64
C ASN A 123 -11.88 12.24 7.77
N ARG A 124 -11.33 13.44 7.55
CA ARG A 124 -9.90 13.73 7.72
C ARG A 124 -9.42 13.40 9.13
N SER A 125 -10.10 13.92 10.17
CA SER A 125 -9.72 13.62 11.56
C SER A 125 -9.84 12.14 11.89
N LYS A 126 -10.91 11.46 11.44
CA LYS A 126 -11.07 10.01 11.62
C LYS A 126 -9.94 9.22 10.94
N ALA A 127 -9.56 9.61 9.74
CA ALA A 127 -8.47 8.99 9.00
C ALA A 127 -7.15 9.10 9.75
N ILE A 128 -6.79 10.31 10.19
CA ILE A 128 -5.55 10.57 10.95
C ILE A 128 -5.50 9.68 12.19
N THR A 129 -6.56 9.68 13.00
CA THR A 129 -6.61 8.85 14.22
C THR A 129 -6.49 7.36 13.94
N GLN A 130 -7.12 6.86 12.88
CA GLN A 130 -7.01 5.43 12.52
C GLN A 130 -5.63 5.07 11.97
N ILE A 131 -5.00 5.96 11.21
CA ILE A 131 -3.62 5.79 10.73
C ILE A 131 -2.65 5.75 11.91
N GLU A 132 -2.78 6.68 12.84
CA GLU A 132 -1.96 6.73 14.06
C GLU A 132 -2.07 5.45 14.87
N LYS A 133 -3.29 4.92 15.07
CA LYS A 133 -3.50 3.62 15.73
C LYS A 133 -2.80 2.49 15.00
N MET A 134 -2.96 2.39 13.69
CA MET A 134 -2.30 1.33 12.91
C MET A 134 -0.77 1.40 12.96
N LEU A 135 -0.20 2.60 13.02
CA LEU A 135 1.25 2.79 13.14
C LEU A 135 1.74 2.52 14.57
N ALA A 136 0.95 2.89 15.60
CA ALA A 136 1.28 2.67 17.00
C ALA A 136 1.22 1.18 17.38
N ASP A 137 0.22 0.44 16.90
CA ASP A 137 0.06 -1.01 17.11
C ASP A 137 1.26 -1.81 16.55
N GLN A 138 2.12 -1.19 15.74
CA GLN A 138 3.31 -1.80 15.14
C GLN A 138 4.60 -1.54 15.92
N SER A 139 4.55 -0.64 16.90
CA SER A 139 5.69 -0.32 17.78
C SER A 139 6.01 -1.45 18.78
N LEU A 140 5.20 -2.52 18.82
CA LEU A 140 5.38 -3.70 19.66
C LEU A 140 5.20 -4.96 18.80
N PRO A 141 6.30 -5.52 18.31
CA PRO A 141 6.86 -6.69 18.97
C PRO A 141 8.32 -6.42 19.33
N GLY A 142 8.52 -5.77 20.48
CA GLY A 142 9.83 -5.29 20.92
C GLY A 142 9.94 -5.13 22.44
N THR A 143 9.33 -6.04 23.20
CA THR A 143 9.62 -6.33 24.62
C THR A 143 9.12 -7.77 24.85
N ALA A 144 9.88 -8.76 25.28
CA ALA A 144 11.05 -8.75 26.14
C ALA A 144 12.00 -9.94 25.85
N ASN A 145 13.26 -9.69 26.19
CA ASN A 145 14.39 -10.58 26.49
C ASN A 145 14.12 -12.08 26.69
N GLY A 146 15.04 -12.87 26.13
CA GLY A 146 15.37 -14.25 26.48
C GLY A 146 16.67 -14.64 25.80
#